data_AF-A0A443S2N9-F1
#
_entry.id   AF-A0A443S2N9-F1
#
_cell.length_a   1.000
_cell.length_b   1.000
_cell.length_c   1.000
_cell.angle_alpha   90.00
_cell.angle_beta   90.00
_cell.angle_gamma   90.00
#
_symmetry.space_group_name_H-M   'P 1'
#
loop_
_entity.id
_entity.type
_entity.pdbx_description
1 polymer ?
#
loop_
_entity_poly.entity_id
_entity_poly.type
_entity_poly.pdbx_seq_one_letter_code
_entity_poly.pdbx_strand_id
1 'polypeptide(L)'
;MGVPAFFRWLSKKYPSIVVHCDESANGEVSFDNVYLDMNGIIHPCTHPEHKAPPQTEEEMFEAIFEYIERLMKVTRPQKLLYMAVDGVAPRAKMNQQRSRRFRASQESSEKAILIEQIKEDLRQKGVVLEETEKKKGFDSNVITPGTDFMISLSEALRKWIDQKLSVDNPDEDGIWPKDLMVILSDASVPGEGEHKIIDYI
;
A
#
# COMPACT_ATOMS: atom_id res chain seq x y z
N MET A 1 -15.20 -9.69 13.46
CA MET A 1 -15.56 -8.30 13.11
C MET A 1 -14.37 -7.73 12.35
N GLY A 2 -14.52 -7.37 11.08
CA GLY A 2 -13.42 -6.77 10.30
C GLY A 2 -13.25 -5.28 10.59
N VAL A 3 -12.10 -4.71 10.22
CA VAL A 3 -11.81 -3.27 10.36
C VAL A 3 -12.96 -2.38 9.85
N PRO A 4 -13.60 -2.64 8.69
CA PRO A 4 -14.71 -1.80 8.22
C PRO A 4 -15.94 -1.82 9.15
N ALA A 5 -16.24 -2.96 9.77
CA ALA A 5 -17.37 -3.07 10.68
C ALA A 5 -17.12 -2.31 11.98
N PHE A 6 -15.88 -2.37 12.49
CA PHE A 6 -15.49 -1.63 13.68
C PHE A 6 -15.47 -0.12 13.42
N PHE A 7 -14.85 0.32 12.31
CA PHE A 7 -14.85 1.73 11.91
C PHE A 7 -16.28 2.26 11.75
N ARG A 8 -17.18 1.52 11.09
CA ARG A 8 -18.60 1.88 10.95
C ARG A 8 -19.31 2.04 12.30
N TRP A 9 -19.02 1.16 13.25
CA TRP A 9 -19.59 1.27 14.60
C TRP A 9 -19.06 2.51 15.31
N LEU A 10 -17.74 2.75 15.24
CA LEU A 10 -17.07 3.84 15.92
C LEU A 10 -17.51 5.21 15.38
N SER A 11 -17.54 5.38 14.06
CA SER A 11 -17.95 6.63 13.41
C SER A 11 -19.43 6.95 13.62
N LYS A 12 -20.30 5.94 13.70
CA LYS A 12 -21.71 6.13 14.06
C LYS A 12 -21.89 6.54 15.52
N LYS A 13 -21.08 5.97 16.42
CA LYS A 13 -21.18 6.22 17.87
C LYS A 13 -20.56 7.56 18.26
N TYR A 14 -19.47 7.96 17.61
CA TYR A 14 -18.75 9.21 17.87
C TYR A 14 -18.46 9.93 16.54
N PRO A 15 -19.43 10.65 15.96
CA PRO A 15 -19.27 11.26 14.64
C PRO A 15 -18.13 12.29 14.56
N SER A 16 -17.82 12.97 15.66
CA SER A 16 -16.79 14.01 15.73
C SER A 16 -15.35 13.52 15.58
N ILE A 17 -15.11 12.20 15.63
CA ILE A 17 -13.75 11.64 15.45
C ILE A 17 -13.33 11.59 13.99
N VAL A 18 -14.28 11.69 13.05
CA VAL A 18 -14.01 11.67 11.62
C VAL A 18 -14.03 13.09 11.11
N VAL A 19 -12.86 13.57 10.71
CA VAL A 19 -12.69 14.87 10.06
C VAL A 19 -12.22 14.59 8.64
N HIS A 20 -12.87 15.22 7.67
CA HIS A 20 -12.45 15.10 6.28
C HIS A 20 -11.13 15.84 6.09
N CYS A 21 -10.18 15.15 5.49
CA CYS A 21 -8.93 15.76 5.08
C CYS A 21 -9.17 16.65 3.86
N ASP A 22 -8.83 17.93 3.97
CA ASP A 22 -8.81 18.87 2.85
C ASP A 22 -7.40 18.95 2.26
N GLU A 23 -7.23 18.42 1.06
CA GLU A 23 -5.95 18.43 0.34
C GLU A 23 -5.55 19.84 -0.12
N SER A 24 -6.51 20.77 -0.20
CA SER A 24 -6.26 22.16 -0.61
C SER A 24 -5.90 23.09 0.55
N ALA A 25 -6.09 22.63 1.80
CA ALA A 25 -5.88 23.44 3.00
C ALA A 25 -4.39 23.73 3.32
N ASN A 26 -3.45 23.37 2.44
CA ASN A 26 -2.02 23.73 2.51
C ASN A 26 -1.42 23.66 3.92
N GLY A 27 -1.78 22.65 4.71
CA GLY A 27 -1.23 22.44 6.05
C GLY A 27 -1.70 23.43 7.12
N GLU A 28 -2.98 23.83 7.14
CA GLU A 28 -3.57 24.51 8.31
C GLU A 28 -3.34 23.74 9.63
N VAL A 29 -3.17 22.42 9.54
CA VAL A 29 -2.73 21.55 10.64
C VAL A 29 -1.40 20.92 10.24
N SER A 30 -0.36 21.17 11.04
CA SER A 30 0.93 20.49 10.92
C SER A 30 1.06 19.39 11.97
N PHE A 31 1.81 18.35 11.63
CA PHE A 31 2.10 17.23 12.51
C PHE A 31 3.59 17.18 12.81
N ASP A 32 3.97 16.82 14.04
CA ASP A 32 5.38 16.62 14.38
C ASP A 32 5.90 15.34 13.73
N ASN A 33 5.18 14.23 13.95
CA ASN A 33 5.59 12.89 13.56
C ASN A 33 4.48 12.22 12.74
N VAL A 34 4.84 11.65 11.60
CA VAL A 34 3.95 10.86 10.75
C VAL A 34 4.48 9.44 10.66
N TYR A 35 3.59 8.46 10.84
CA TYR A 35 3.92 7.03 10.82
C TYR A 35 3.11 6.35 9.72
N LEU A 36 3.79 5.69 8.79
CA LEU A 36 3.19 5.01 7.66
C LEU A 36 3.35 3.50 7.81
N ASP A 37 2.22 2.79 7.90
CA ASP A 37 2.19 1.36 7.59
C ASP A 37 2.23 1.20 6.07
N MET A 38 3.40 0.83 5.56
CA MET A 38 3.67 0.74 4.13
C MET A 38 2.86 -0.36 3.46
N ASN A 39 2.48 -1.43 4.17
CA ASN A 39 1.68 -2.48 3.58
C ASN A 39 0.25 -2.00 3.25
N GLY A 40 -0.25 -1.03 4.02
CA GLY A 40 -1.49 -0.31 3.71
C GLY A 40 -1.42 0.53 2.42
N ILE A 41 -0.22 0.87 1.94
CA ILE A 41 0.02 1.64 0.70
C ILE A 41 0.35 0.71 -0.48
N ILE A 42 1.25 -0.26 -0.26
CA ILE A 42 1.73 -1.20 -1.30
C ILE A 42 0.56 -2.00 -1.89
N HIS A 43 -0.38 -2.46 -1.07
CA HIS A 43 -1.51 -3.27 -1.55
C HIS A 43 -2.42 -2.49 -2.52
N PRO A 44 -2.96 -1.29 -2.19
CA PRO A 44 -3.74 -0.49 -3.13
C PRO A 44 -2.98 -0.05 -4.38
N CYS A 45 -1.67 0.24 -4.28
CA CYS A 45 -0.88 0.68 -5.43
C CYS A 45 -0.58 -0.46 -6.41
N THR A 46 -0.50 -1.70 -5.94
CA THR A 46 -0.25 -2.88 -6.79
C THR A 46 -1.53 -3.50 -7.36
N HIS A 47 -2.67 -3.33 -6.68
CA HIS A 47 -3.96 -3.86 -7.10
C HIS A 47 -5.09 -2.84 -6.90
N PRO A 48 -5.11 -1.74 -7.68
CA PRO A 48 -6.15 -0.73 -7.54
C PRO A 48 -7.52 -1.29 -7.92
N GLU A 49 -8.54 -1.06 -7.10
CA GLU A 49 -9.91 -1.53 -7.37
C GLU A 49 -10.60 -0.81 -8.54
N HIS A 50 -10.15 0.41 -8.87
CA HIS A 50 -10.80 1.30 -9.84
C HIS A 50 -9.91 1.76 -10.99
N LYS A 51 -8.68 1.23 -11.08
CA LYS A 51 -7.74 1.51 -12.18
C LYS A 51 -7.17 0.20 -12.71
N ALA A 52 -6.60 0.25 -13.90
CA ALA A 52 -5.82 -0.90 -14.39
C ALA A 52 -4.63 -1.14 -13.44
N PRO A 53 -4.33 -2.39 -13.07
CA PRO A 53 -3.15 -2.68 -12.27
C PRO A 53 -1.89 -2.31 -13.07
N PRO A 54 -0.86 -1.77 -12.39
CA PRO A 54 0.44 -1.52 -13.00
C PRO A 54 1.03 -2.82 -13.55
N GLN A 55 1.78 -2.73 -14.65
CA GLN A 55 2.28 -3.88 -15.39
C GLN A 55 3.71 -4.25 -15.02
N THR A 56 4.48 -3.31 -14.45
CA THR A 56 5.88 -3.49 -14.05
C THR A 56 6.10 -3.13 -12.59
N GLU A 57 7.19 -3.63 -12.00
CA GLU A 57 7.59 -3.23 -10.63
C GLU A 57 7.92 -1.74 -10.56
N GLU A 58 8.49 -1.17 -11.63
CA GLU A 58 8.82 0.24 -11.73
C GLU A 58 7.58 1.13 -11.63
N GLU A 59 6.52 0.81 -12.40
CA GLU A 59 5.23 1.51 -12.32
C GLU A 59 4.60 1.38 -10.92
N MET A 60 4.76 0.21 -10.27
CA MET A 60 4.29 0.02 -8.89
C MET A 60 5.04 0.90 -7.90
N PHE A 61 6.36 1.02 -8.04
CA PHE A 61 7.17 1.87 -7.17
C PHE A 61 6.83 3.34 -7.35
N GLU A 62 6.66 3.80 -8.60
CA GLU A 62 6.19 5.16 -8.89
C GLU A 62 4.84 5.46 -8.24
N ALA A 63 3.88 4.53 -8.36
CA ALA A 63 2.56 4.67 -7.73
C ALA A 63 2.65 4.70 -6.19
N ILE A 64 3.59 3.97 -5.59
CA ILE A 64 3.85 4.03 -4.14
C ILE A 64 4.44 5.39 -3.76
N PHE A 65 5.42 5.89 -4.51
CA PHE A 65 6.05 7.19 -4.27
C PHE A 65 5.06 8.34 -4.39
N GLU A 66 4.22 8.35 -5.44
CA GLU A 66 3.15 9.34 -5.61
C GLU A 66 2.16 9.32 -4.44
N TYR A 67 1.81 8.14 -3.94
CA TYR A 67 0.91 8.01 -2.80
C TYR A 67 1.54 8.56 -1.51
N ILE A 68 2.82 8.26 -1.26
CA ILE A 68 3.54 8.82 -0.10
C ILE A 68 3.64 10.35 -0.24
N GLU A 69 3.94 10.88 -1.42
CA GLU A 69 3.97 12.34 -1.64
C GLU A 69 2.63 12.99 -1.33
N ARG A 70 1.52 12.39 -1.76
CA ARG A 70 0.19 12.88 -1.44
C ARG A 70 -0.06 12.91 0.07
N LEU A 71 0.35 11.87 0.80
CA LEU A 71 0.25 11.85 2.25
C LEU A 71 1.14 12.92 2.91
N MET A 72 2.35 13.14 2.41
CA MET A 72 3.25 14.17 2.89
C MET A 72 2.71 15.59 2.64
N LYS A 73 2.12 15.85 1.47
CA LYS A 73 1.46 17.13 1.14
C LYS A 73 0.34 17.46 2.13
N VAL A 74 -0.42 16.44 2.51
CA VAL A 74 -1.52 16.54 3.48
C VAL A 74 -1.04 16.72 4.91
N THR A 75 -0.06 15.92 5.34
CA THR A 75 0.32 15.81 6.76
C THR A 75 1.47 16.74 7.15
N ARG A 76 2.31 17.17 6.21
CA ARG A 76 3.46 18.08 6.42
C ARG A 76 4.19 17.83 7.74
N PRO A 77 4.81 16.65 7.93
CA PRO A 77 5.54 16.34 9.15
C PRO A 77 6.69 17.33 9.37
N GLN A 78 6.86 17.81 10.60
CA GLN A 78 7.88 18.81 10.95
C GLN A 78 9.15 18.19 11.55
N LYS A 79 9.07 16.97 12.09
CA LYS A 79 10.19 16.34 12.82
C LYS A 79 10.52 14.95 12.32
N LEU A 80 9.51 14.10 12.15
CA LEU A 80 9.72 12.68 11.82
C LEU A 80 8.75 12.17 10.75
N LEU A 81 9.30 11.46 9.78
CA LEU A 81 8.58 10.49 8.95
C LEU A 81 9.10 9.09 9.26
N TYR A 82 8.25 8.23 9.82
CA TYR A 82 8.56 6.82 10.07
C TYR A 82 7.81 5.94 9.07
N MET A 83 8.53 5.15 8.28
CA MET A 83 7.98 4.25 7.26
C MET A 83 8.23 2.80 7.69
N ALA A 84 7.15 2.07 8.01
CA ALA A 84 7.21 0.70 8.49
C ALA A 84 6.70 -0.27 7.44
N VAL A 85 7.59 -1.10 6.91
CA VAL A 85 7.25 -2.22 6.02
C VAL A 85 7.10 -3.47 6.87
N ASP A 86 6.11 -4.34 6.60
CA ASP A 86 6.01 -5.61 7.33
C ASP A 86 7.30 -6.43 7.14
N GLY A 87 7.86 -6.86 8.26
CA GLY A 87 8.91 -7.86 8.33
C GLY A 87 8.36 -9.22 8.73
N VAL A 88 9.24 -10.11 9.20
CA VAL A 88 8.84 -11.44 9.68
C VAL A 88 7.93 -11.30 10.90
N ALA A 89 6.67 -11.72 10.75
CA ALA A 89 5.63 -11.60 11.77
C ALA A 89 5.62 -12.78 12.76
N PRO A 90 5.00 -12.62 13.95
CA PRO A 90 4.82 -13.71 14.91
C PRO A 90 3.98 -14.87 14.34
N ARG A 91 4.17 -16.08 14.88
CA ARG A 91 3.49 -17.30 14.42
C ARG A 91 1.96 -17.18 14.36
N ALA A 92 1.35 -16.46 15.31
CA ALA A 92 -0.09 -16.22 15.33
C ALA A 92 -0.55 -15.47 14.07
N LYS A 93 0.14 -14.39 13.70
CA LYS A 93 -0.13 -13.64 12.48
C LYS A 93 0.19 -14.46 11.23
N MET A 94 1.29 -15.22 11.22
CA MET A 94 1.64 -16.10 10.09
C MET A 94 0.51 -17.09 9.77
N ASN A 95 -0.12 -17.68 10.78
CA ASN A 95 -1.26 -18.60 10.57
C ASN A 95 -2.47 -17.86 9.96
N GLN A 96 -2.73 -16.63 10.39
CA GLN A 96 -3.78 -15.79 9.84
C GLN A 96 -3.50 -15.40 8.38
N GLN A 97 -2.27 -14.96 8.08
CA GLN A 97 -1.83 -14.62 6.72
C GLN A 97 -1.89 -15.84 5.80
N ARG A 98 -1.41 -17.00 6.25
CA ARG A 98 -1.49 -18.27 5.51
C ARG A 98 -2.94 -18.61 5.15
N SER A 99 -3.86 -18.50 6.10
CA SER A 99 -5.28 -18.78 5.88
C SER A 99 -5.90 -17.82 4.86
N ARG A 100 -5.55 -16.52 4.93
CA ARG A 100 -5.99 -15.51 3.95
C ARG A 100 -5.48 -15.82 2.54
N ARG A 101 -4.19 -16.09 2.40
CA ARG A 101 -3.56 -16.36 1.09
C ARG A 101 -4.10 -17.61 0.42
N PHE A 102 -4.34 -18.67 1.21
CA PHE A 102 -4.93 -19.90 0.71
C PHE A 102 -6.35 -19.68 0.16
N ARG A 103 -7.19 -18.92 0.89
CA ARG A 103 -8.53 -18.55 0.41
C ARG A 103 -8.48 -17.70 -0.85
N ALA A 104 -7.62 -16.69 -0.90
CA ALA A 104 -7.49 -15.82 -2.08
C ALA A 104 -7.06 -16.61 -3.34
N SER A 105 -6.13 -17.56 -3.19
CA SER A 105 -5.71 -18.45 -4.28
C SER A 105 -6.86 -19.36 -4.74
N GLN A 106 -7.62 -19.93 -3.81
CA GLN A 106 -8.79 -20.74 -4.12
C GLN A 106 -9.88 -19.93 -4.84
N GLU A 107 -10.25 -18.75 -4.31
CA GLU A 107 -11.24 -17.86 -4.92
C GLU A 107 -10.80 -17.39 -6.33
N SER A 108 -9.51 -17.15 -6.54
CA SER A 108 -8.98 -16.81 -7.86
C SER A 108 -9.13 -17.96 -8.86
N SER A 109 -8.84 -19.20 -8.44
CA SER A 109 -9.03 -20.40 -9.26
C SER A 109 -10.51 -20.64 -9.61
N GLU A 110 -11.40 -20.52 -8.62
CA GLU A 110 -12.84 -20.65 -8.80
C GLU A 110 -13.40 -19.57 -9.75
N LYS A 111 -12.96 -18.31 -9.59
CA LYS A 111 -13.31 -17.22 -10.51
C LYS A 111 -12.82 -17.48 -11.93
N ALA A 112 -11.60 -18.00 -12.09
CA ALA A 112 -11.07 -18.31 -13.42
C ALA A 112 -11.89 -19.40 -14.12
N ILE A 113 -12.29 -20.46 -13.40
CA ILE A 113 -13.17 -21.52 -13.93
C ILE A 113 -14.53 -20.94 -14.32
N LEU A 114 -15.15 -20.11 -13.46
CA LEU A 114 -16.44 -19.50 -13.72
C LEU A 114 -16.40 -18.56 -14.95
N ILE A 115 -15.33 -17.78 -15.09
CA ILE A 115 -15.14 -16.90 -16.27
C ILE A 115 -15.04 -17.73 -17.55
N GLU A 116 -14.30 -18.84 -17.56
CA GLU A 116 -14.21 -19.70 -18.75
C GLU A 116 -15.57 -20.35 -19.09
N GLN A 117 -16.35 -20.79 -18.09
CA GLN A 117 -17.71 -21.30 -18.31
C GLN A 117 -18.63 -20.23 -18.93
N ILE A 118 -18.61 -19.00 -18.40
CA ILE A 118 -19.41 -17.89 -18.94
C ILE A 118 -18.99 -17.56 -20.39
N LYS A 119 -17.69 -17.58 -20.68
CA LYS A 119 -17.18 -17.34 -22.05
C LYS A 119 -17.70 -18.41 -23.02
N GLU A 120 -17.71 -19.67 -22.60
CA GLU A 120 -18.20 -20.77 -23.43
C GLU A 120 -19.72 -20.66 -23.68
N ASP A 121 -20.51 -20.36 -22.65
CA ASP A 121 -21.95 -20.13 -22.79
C ASP A 121 -22.28 -18.96 -23.74
N LEU A 122 -21.49 -17.88 -23.69
CA LEU A 122 -21.65 -16.74 -24.58
C LEU A 122 -21.29 -17.07 -26.03
N ARG A 123 -20.23 -17.86 -26.25
CA ARG A 123 -19.85 -18.37 -27.58
C ARG A 123 -20.95 -19.25 -28.16
N GLN A 124 -21.56 -20.12 -27.36
CA GLN A 124 -22.70 -20.95 -27.79
C GLN A 124 -23.94 -20.12 -28.15
N LYS A 125 -24.15 -18.97 -27.50
CA LYS A 125 -25.20 -18.00 -27.83
C LYS A 125 -24.88 -17.11 -29.03
N GLY A 126 -23.74 -17.33 -29.70
CA GLY A 126 -23.34 -16.58 -30.90
C GLY A 126 -22.75 -15.20 -30.61
N VAL A 127 -22.39 -14.89 -29.37
CA VAL A 127 -21.74 -13.63 -29.01
C VAL A 127 -20.24 -13.73 -29.34
N VAL A 128 -19.76 -12.85 -30.21
CA VAL A 128 -18.33 -12.73 -30.50
C VAL A 128 -17.66 -11.99 -29.34
N LEU A 129 -16.72 -12.66 -28.68
CA LEU A 129 -15.92 -12.08 -27.60
C LEU A 129 -14.58 -11.64 -28.18
N GLU A 130 -14.19 -10.38 -27.96
CA GLU A 130 -12.82 -9.95 -28.22
C GLU A 130 -11.87 -10.65 -27.25
N GLU A 131 -10.87 -11.35 -27.79
CA GLU A 131 -9.79 -11.92 -27.00
C GLU A 131 -8.89 -10.78 -26.51
N THR A 132 -9.22 -10.23 -25.35
CA THR A 132 -8.27 -9.42 -24.60
C THR A 132 -7.16 -10.34 -24.10
N GLU A 133 -5.91 -10.00 -24.43
CA GLU A 133 -4.75 -10.71 -23.89
C GLU A 133 -4.88 -10.80 -22.37
N LYS A 134 -4.70 -12.01 -21.82
CA LYS A 134 -4.63 -12.22 -20.37
C LYS A 134 -3.39 -11.47 -19.87
N LYS A 135 -3.55 -10.20 -19.49
CA LYS A 135 -2.53 -9.49 -18.73
C LYS A 135 -2.23 -10.32 -17.49
N LYS A 136 -0.97 -10.73 -17.33
CA LYS A 136 -0.53 -11.41 -16.09
C LYS A 136 -0.82 -10.45 -14.94
N GLY A 137 -1.84 -10.78 -14.14
CA GLY A 137 -2.08 -10.04 -12.91
C GLY A 137 -0.85 -10.15 -12.02
N PHE A 138 -0.51 -9.06 -11.34
CA PHE A 138 0.54 -9.09 -10.33
C PHE A 138 0.15 -10.07 -9.21
N ASP A 139 1.09 -10.87 -8.73
CA ASP A 139 0.81 -11.83 -7.65
C ASP A 139 1.02 -11.15 -6.30
N SER A 140 -0.07 -10.72 -5.65
CA SER A 140 -0.02 -10.11 -4.31
C SER A 140 0.75 -10.90 -3.24
N ASN A 141 0.97 -12.22 -3.42
CA ASN A 141 1.76 -13.00 -2.48
C ASN A 141 3.24 -12.59 -2.45
N VAL A 142 3.75 -11.91 -3.48
CA VAL A 142 5.13 -11.39 -3.48
C VAL A 142 5.32 -10.26 -2.48
N ILE A 143 4.24 -9.67 -1.96
CA ILE A 143 4.27 -8.70 -0.85
C ILE A 143 4.44 -9.47 0.46
N THR A 144 5.65 -10.03 0.64
CA THR A 144 6.08 -10.81 1.80
C THR A 144 7.57 -10.59 2.02
N PRO A 145 8.03 -10.45 3.28
CA PRO A 145 9.46 -10.41 3.57
C PRO A 145 10.23 -11.55 2.91
N GLY A 146 11.38 -11.22 2.30
CA GLY A 146 12.29 -12.18 1.69
C GLY A 146 12.04 -12.48 0.21
N THR A 147 11.09 -11.81 -0.45
CA THR A 147 10.93 -11.88 -1.91
C THR A 147 11.80 -10.84 -2.61
N ASP A 148 12.17 -11.10 -3.86
CA ASP A 148 12.95 -10.16 -4.68
C ASP A 148 12.23 -8.81 -4.81
N PHE A 149 10.91 -8.81 -4.98
CA PHE A 149 10.08 -7.59 -5.01
C PHE A 149 10.28 -6.72 -3.77
N MET A 150 10.26 -7.31 -2.56
CA MET A 150 10.41 -6.54 -1.32
C MET A 150 11.84 -6.03 -1.11
N ILE A 151 12.84 -6.76 -1.62
CA ILE A 151 14.24 -6.32 -1.62
C ILE A 151 14.39 -5.12 -2.56
N SER A 152 13.94 -5.24 -3.81
CA SER A 152 13.93 -4.16 -4.80
C SER A 152 13.19 -2.93 -4.30
N LEU A 153 12.01 -3.11 -3.69
CA LEU A 153 11.23 -2.02 -3.10
C LEU A 153 12.00 -1.30 -1.98
N SER A 154 12.71 -2.05 -1.12
CA SER A 154 13.49 -1.48 -0.03
C SER A 154 14.65 -0.63 -0.56
N GLU A 155 15.34 -1.10 -1.61
CA GLU A 155 16.39 -0.33 -2.28
C GLU A 155 15.83 0.91 -2.98
N ALA A 156 14.70 0.78 -3.66
CA ALA A 156 14.04 1.88 -4.35
C ALA A 156 13.58 2.97 -3.36
N LEU A 157 12.98 2.58 -2.23
CA LEU A 157 12.59 3.51 -1.16
C LEU A 157 13.79 4.26 -0.59
N ARG A 158 14.90 3.57 -0.31
CA ARG A 158 16.14 4.21 0.18
C ARG A 158 16.65 5.27 -0.80
N LYS A 159 16.81 4.88 -2.07
CA LYS A 159 17.26 5.81 -3.13
C LYS A 159 16.32 6.99 -3.29
N TRP A 160 15.01 6.75 -3.25
CA TRP A 160 14.00 7.79 -3.37
C TRP A 160 14.02 8.76 -2.19
N ILE A 161 14.13 8.26 -0.95
CA ILE A 161 14.28 9.11 0.25
C ILE A 161 15.55 9.96 0.14
N ASP A 162 16.68 9.36 -0.25
CA ASP A 162 17.94 10.10 -0.41
C ASP A 162 17.81 11.22 -1.46
N GLN A 163 17.10 10.96 -2.57
CA GLN A 163 16.81 11.99 -3.57
C GLN A 163 15.90 13.11 -3.03
N LYS A 164 14.90 12.77 -2.20
CA LYS A 164 13.99 13.77 -1.59
C LYS A 164 14.67 14.66 -0.56
N LEU A 165 15.66 14.14 0.16
CA LEU A 165 16.45 14.91 1.13
C LEU A 165 17.68 15.57 0.51
N SER A 166 17.99 15.30 -0.75
CA SER A 166 19.16 15.86 -1.43
C SER A 166 19.03 17.38 -1.66
N VAL A 167 20.16 18.08 -1.57
CA VAL A 167 20.22 19.54 -1.82
C VAL A 167 19.92 19.89 -3.28
N ASP A 168 20.20 18.96 -4.19
CA ASP A 168 20.04 19.12 -5.64
C ASP A 168 18.58 18.98 -6.10
N ASN A 169 17.67 18.61 -5.20
CA ASN A 169 16.24 18.48 -5.47
C ASN A 169 15.46 19.57 -4.73
N PRO A 170 15.34 20.79 -5.31
CA PRO A 170 14.62 21.88 -4.67
C PRO A 170 13.14 21.54 -4.54
N ASP A 171 12.69 21.40 -3.30
CA ASP A 171 11.29 21.19 -2.97
C ASP A 171 10.55 22.53 -2.95
N GLU A 172 10.00 22.91 -4.11
CA GLU A 172 9.29 24.17 -4.31
C GLU A 172 8.05 24.33 -3.40
N ASP A 173 7.43 23.20 -3.04
CA ASP A 173 6.20 23.15 -2.24
C ASP A 173 6.45 23.01 -0.72
N GLY A 174 7.72 22.81 -0.30
CA GLY A 174 8.10 22.66 1.10
C GLY A 174 7.49 21.43 1.81
N ILE A 175 7.25 20.36 1.06
CA ILE A 175 6.70 19.07 1.51
C ILE A 175 7.71 18.27 2.37
N TRP A 176 9.00 18.40 2.09
CA TRP A 176 10.14 17.72 2.70
C TRP A 176 11.04 18.74 3.40
N PRO A 177 10.76 19.07 4.68
CA PRO A 177 11.63 19.95 5.45
C PRO A 177 13.07 19.44 5.48
N LYS A 178 14.04 20.35 5.39
CA LYS A 178 15.47 20.02 5.35
C LYS A 178 15.97 19.32 6.62
N ASP A 179 15.29 19.55 7.74
CA ASP A 179 15.57 18.98 9.06
C ASP A 179 14.67 17.79 9.40
N LEU A 180 13.85 17.31 8.46
CA LEU A 180 13.00 16.14 8.66
C LEU A 180 13.85 14.88 8.85
N MET A 181 13.65 14.18 9.98
CA MET A 181 14.20 12.85 10.18
C MET A 181 13.32 11.84 9.45
N VAL A 182 13.93 11.01 8.60
CA VAL A 182 13.23 9.90 7.94
C VAL A 182 13.79 8.57 8.45
N ILE A 183 12.93 7.72 8.99
CA ILE A 183 13.26 6.37 9.45
C ILE A 183 12.55 5.36 8.55
N LEU A 184 13.32 4.53 7.85
CA LEU A 184 12.80 3.39 7.09
C LEU A 184 13.07 2.09 7.85
N SER A 185 12.01 1.46 8.34
CA SER A 185 12.03 0.11 8.91
C SER A 185 11.54 -0.88 7.84
N ASP A 186 12.48 -1.34 7.00
CA ASP A 186 12.18 -2.21 5.85
C ASP A 186 11.79 -3.65 6.26
N ALA A 187 11.54 -4.49 5.25
CA ALA A 187 11.10 -5.87 5.44
C ALA A 187 12.16 -6.78 6.10
N SER A 188 13.42 -6.36 6.16
CA SER A 188 14.50 -7.11 6.81
C SER A 188 14.43 -7.02 8.34
N VAL A 189 13.83 -5.94 8.87
CA VAL A 189 13.59 -5.78 10.30
C VAL A 189 12.39 -6.64 10.71
N PRO A 190 12.49 -7.56 11.68
CA PRO A 190 11.37 -8.38 12.12
C PRO A 190 10.22 -7.55 12.72
N GLY A 191 9.01 -8.09 12.67
CA GLY A 191 7.80 -7.46 13.20
C GLY A 191 6.83 -6.95 12.14
N GLU A 192 5.57 -6.81 12.53
CA GLU A 192 4.52 -6.21 11.70
C GLU A 192 4.68 -4.69 11.71
N GLY A 193 4.36 -4.01 10.59
CA GLY A 193 4.51 -2.56 10.43
C GLY A 193 3.80 -1.79 11.55
N GLU A 194 2.55 -2.16 11.84
CA GLU A 194 1.77 -1.59 12.93
C GLU A 194 2.44 -1.75 14.31
N HIS A 195 3.05 -2.91 14.59
CA HIS A 195 3.75 -3.15 15.86
C HIS A 195 5.10 -2.43 15.93
N LYS A 196 5.85 -2.36 14.83
CA LYS A 196 7.12 -1.60 14.75
C LYS A 196 6.90 -0.12 15.06
N ILE A 197 5.79 0.45 14.56
CA ILE A 197 5.39 1.83 14.84
C ILE A 197 5.09 1.99 16.33
N ILE A 198 4.27 1.10 16.90
CA ILE A 198 3.92 1.16 18.33
C ILE A 198 5.14 0.99 19.24
N ASP A 199 6.09 0.11 18.90
CA ASP A 199 7.31 -0.12 19.69
C ASP A 199 8.26 1.10 19.66
N TYR A 200 8.18 1.94 18.62
CA TYR A 200 8.96 3.16 18.50
C TYR A 200 8.38 4.33 19.32
N ILE A 201 7.05 4.36 19.51
CA ILE A 201 6.31 5.39 20.26
C ILE A 201 6.51 5.20 21.77
#